data_AF-A0A2T5ICV9-F1
#
_entry.id   AF-A0A2T5ICV9-F1
#
_cell.length_a   1.000
_cell.length_b   1.000
_cell.length_c   1.000
_cell.angle_alpha   90.00
_cell.angle_beta   90.00
_cell.angle_gamma   90.00
#
_symmetry.space_group_name_H-M   'P 1'
#
loop_
_entity.id
_entity.type
_entity.pdbx_description
1 polymer ?
#
loop_
_entity_poly.entity_id
_entity_poly.type
_entity_poly.pdbx_seq_one_letter_code
_entity_poly.pdbx_strand_id
1 'polypeptide(L)'
;MMQMGNMETLEVLRAATSKAGEHLGLPLLGTLQPGAPADLVAVRDDPTHNLKNLEYPDLVISGGEIILNNFPAISQPRAAAGDR
;
A
#
# COMPACT_ATOMS: atom_id res chain seq x y z
N MET A 1 7.71 8.04 -15.79
CA MET A 1 8.10 6.92 -16.66
C MET A 1 7.14 6.85 -17.83
N MET A 2 7.61 6.43 -19.01
CA MET A 2 6.73 5.99 -20.10
C MET A 2 6.41 4.50 -19.88
N GLN A 3 5.13 4.13 -19.93
CA GLN A 3 4.70 2.74 -19.79
C GLN A 3 4.96 2.00 -21.11
N MET A 4 6.04 1.23 -21.17
CA MET A 4 6.50 0.57 -22.41
C MET A 4 5.87 -0.83 -22.63
N GLY A 5 5.16 -1.38 -21.65
CA GLY A 5 4.70 -2.77 -21.64
C GLY A 5 3.33 -3.05 -22.26
N ASN A 6 2.63 -2.04 -22.78
CA ASN A 6 1.25 -2.15 -23.30
C ASN A 6 0.29 -2.92 -22.35
N MET A 7 0.47 -2.71 -21.04
CA MET A 7 -0.34 -3.27 -19.96
C MET A 7 -1.24 -2.19 -19.38
N GLU A 8 -2.42 -2.55 -18.92
CA GLU A 8 -3.25 -1.66 -18.11
C GLU A 8 -2.60 -1.41 -16.74
N THR A 9 -2.77 -0.22 -16.16
CA THR A 9 -2.13 0.14 -14.88
C THR A 9 -2.42 -0.87 -13.77
N LEU A 10 -3.66 -1.34 -13.71
CA LEU A 10 -4.07 -2.33 -12.72
C LEU A 10 -3.42 -3.70 -12.95
N GLU A 11 -3.09 -4.06 -14.19
CA GLU A 11 -2.32 -5.27 -14.48
C GLU A 11 -0.87 -5.15 -14.02
N VAL A 12 -0.27 -3.98 -14.17
CA VAL A 12 1.07 -3.69 -13.64
C VAL A 12 1.10 -3.84 -12.12
N LEU A 13 0.11 -3.26 -11.42
CA LEU A 13 -0.01 -3.40 -9.96
C LEU A 13 -0.16 -4.87 -9.55
N ARG A 14 -1.00 -5.65 -10.24
CA ARG A 14 -1.15 -7.10 -9.97
C ARG A 14 0.12 -7.88 -10.26
N ALA A 15 0.83 -7.55 -11.34
CA ALA A 15 2.11 -8.17 -11.70
C ALA A 15 3.16 -7.95 -10.61
N ALA A 16 3.19 -6.76 -10.01
CA ALA A 16 4.12 -6.39 -8.94
C ALA A 16 3.67 -6.87 -7.54
N THR A 17 2.51 -7.51 -7.41
CA THR A 17 1.94 -7.93 -6.12
C THR A 17 1.45 -9.37 -6.16
N SER A 18 0.15 -9.61 -6.32
CA SER A 18 -0.45 -10.94 -6.19
C SER A 18 0.11 -11.96 -7.19
N LYS A 19 0.32 -11.57 -8.46
CA LYS A 19 0.88 -12.48 -9.46
C LYS A 19 2.34 -12.83 -9.15
N ALA A 20 3.11 -11.90 -8.59
CA ALA A 20 4.47 -12.20 -8.15
C ALA A 20 4.45 -13.25 -7.03
N GLY A 21 3.54 -13.12 -6.06
CA GLY A 21 3.32 -14.13 -5.02
C GLY A 21 2.98 -15.51 -5.59
N GLU A 22 2.04 -15.57 -6.53
CA GLU A 22 1.68 -16.80 -7.26
C GLU A 22 2.91 -17.43 -7.94
N HIS A 23 3.71 -16.64 -8.67
CA HIS A 23 4.90 -17.11 -9.37
C HIS A 23 6.02 -17.60 -8.42
N LEU A 24 6.07 -17.07 -7.21
CA LEU A 24 7.00 -17.49 -6.16
C LEU A 24 6.51 -18.73 -5.39
N GLY A 25 5.31 -19.26 -5.69
CA GLY A 25 4.71 -20.34 -4.92
C GLY A 25 4.22 -19.90 -3.53
N LEU A 26 4.01 -18.60 -3.33
CA LEU A 26 3.53 -17.96 -2.11
C LEU A 26 2.22 -17.23 -2.41
N PRO A 27 1.09 -17.93 -2.61
CA PRO A 27 -0.12 -17.35 -3.19
C PRO A 27 -0.80 -16.25 -2.35
N LEU A 28 -0.44 -16.13 -1.07
CA LEU A 28 -0.92 -15.05 -0.19
C LEU A 28 0.00 -13.82 -0.20
N LEU A 29 1.22 -13.94 -0.73
CA LEU A 29 2.16 -12.81 -0.80
C LEU A 29 1.66 -11.80 -1.83
N GLY A 30 1.69 -10.51 -1.45
CA GLY A 30 1.22 -9.43 -2.32
C GLY A 30 -0.30 -9.33 -2.41
N THR A 31 -1.07 -9.93 -1.49
CA THR A 31 -2.53 -9.75 -1.41
C THR A 31 -2.94 -9.11 -0.09
N LEU A 32 -4.08 -8.41 -0.10
CA LEU A 32 -4.68 -7.82 1.11
C LEU A 32 -5.84 -8.70 1.58
N GLN A 33 -5.52 -9.72 2.36
CA GLN A 33 -6.49 -10.67 2.91
C GLN A 33 -6.03 -11.23 4.27
N PRO A 34 -6.93 -11.75 5.11
CA PRO A 34 -6.55 -12.42 6.33
C PRO A 34 -5.57 -13.58 6.08
N GLY A 35 -4.50 -13.64 6.89
CA GLY A 35 -3.46 -14.68 6.80
C GLY A 35 -2.34 -14.39 5.79
N ALA A 36 -2.45 -13.34 4.98
CA ALA A 36 -1.33 -12.87 4.16
C ALA A 36 -0.25 -12.20 5.03
N PRO A 37 1.01 -12.13 4.55
CA PRO A 37 2.04 -11.30 5.16
C PRO A 37 1.53 -9.87 5.34
N ALA A 38 1.79 -9.26 6.49
CA ALA A 38 1.38 -7.90 6.80
C ALA A 38 2.33 -6.87 6.14
N ASP A 39 2.44 -6.97 4.81
CA ASP A 39 3.19 -6.08 3.95
C ASP A 39 2.23 -5.12 3.24
N LEU A 40 2.42 -3.81 3.43
CA LEU A 40 1.56 -2.78 2.86
C LEU A 40 2.40 -1.58 2.41
N VAL A 41 2.14 -1.10 1.21
CA VAL A 41 2.64 0.19 0.72
C VAL A 41 1.44 1.08 0.41
N ALA A 42 1.39 2.28 0.99
CA ALA A 42 0.34 3.25 0.71
C ALA A 42 0.92 4.58 0.21
N VAL A 43 0.17 5.20 -0.69
CA VAL A 43 0.41 6.53 -1.27
C VAL A 43 -0.84 7.37 -1.07
N ARG A 44 -0.71 8.71 -1.00
CA ARG A 44 -1.88 9.60 -0.86
C ARG A 44 -2.78 9.64 -2.09
N ASP A 45 -2.17 9.63 -3.27
CA ASP A 45 -2.86 9.77 -4.55
C ASP A 45 -3.21 8.41 -5.14
N ASP A 46 -4.18 8.36 -6.05
CA ASP A 46 -4.57 7.12 -6.72
C ASP A 46 -3.45 6.63 -7.69
N PRO A 47 -2.80 5.49 -7.41
CA PRO A 47 -1.71 4.98 -8.24
C PRO A 47 -2.19 4.42 -9.60
N THR A 48 -3.50 4.24 -9.80
CA THR A 48 -4.05 3.78 -11.09
C THR A 48 -4.00 4.85 -12.18
N HIS A 49 -3.94 6.12 -11.78
CA HIS A 49 -3.82 7.27 -12.68
C HIS A 49 -2.36 7.63 -12.99
N ASN A 50 -1.44 7.39 -12.04
CA ASN A 50 -0.02 7.70 -12.19
C ASN A 50 0.88 6.80 -11.34
N LEU A 51 1.55 5.84 -11.98
CA LEU A 51 2.46 4.92 -11.30
C LEU A 51 3.68 5.61 -10.65
N LYS A 52 4.02 6.86 -11.02
CA LYS A 52 5.10 7.60 -10.35
C LYS A 52 4.84 7.78 -8.85
N ASN A 53 3.58 7.76 -8.43
CA ASN A 53 3.22 7.91 -7.02
C ASN A 53 3.85 6.78 -6.17
N LEU A 54 4.09 5.60 -6.76
CA LEU A 54 4.71 4.46 -6.08
C LEU A 54 6.21 4.67 -5.78
N GLU A 55 6.88 5.63 -6.42
CA GLU A 55 8.29 5.95 -6.15
C GLU A 55 8.47 6.64 -4.78
N TYR A 56 7.40 7.24 -4.23
CA TYR A 56 7.43 8.03 -3.00
C TYR A 56 6.28 7.62 -2.06
N PRO A 57 6.36 6.44 -1.42
CA PRO A 57 5.31 5.98 -0.52
C PRO A 57 5.21 6.85 0.74
N ASP A 58 3.99 6.97 1.27
CA ASP A 58 3.70 7.67 2.52
C ASP A 58 3.64 6.73 3.73
N LEU A 59 3.30 5.45 3.49
CA LEU A 59 3.29 4.41 4.52
C LEU A 59 3.92 3.15 3.95
N VAL A 60 4.84 2.56 4.70
CA VAL A 60 5.38 1.22 4.43
C VAL A 60 5.28 0.40 5.71
N ILE A 61 4.55 -0.70 5.63
CA ILE A 61 4.51 -1.75 6.64
C ILE A 61 5.17 -2.98 6.02
N SER A 62 6.09 -3.62 6.76
CA SER A 62 6.66 -4.89 6.36
C SER A 62 6.65 -5.87 7.52
N GLY A 63 6.11 -7.07 7.31
CA GLY A 63 5.97 -8.09 8.35
C GLY A 63 5.16 -7.63 9.56
N GLY A 64 4.30 -6.61 9.42
CA GLY A 64 3.55 -6.00 10.52
C GLY A 64 4.27 -4.86 11.24
N GLU A 65 5.50 -4.54 10.87
CA GLU A 65 6.25 -3.40 11.42
C GLU A 65 6.12 -2.17 10.52
N ILE A 66 5.88 -1.01 11.14
CA ILE A 66 5.84 0.26 10.42
C ILE A 66 7.29 0.70 10.15
N ILE A 67 7.69 0.70 8.88
CA ILE A 67 9.02 1.13 8.42
C ILE A 67 9.03 2.63 8.06
N LEU A 68 7.93 3.12 7.49
CA LEU A 68 7.75 4.52 7.10
C LEU A 68 6.32 4.93 7.42
N ASN A 69 6.13 6.11 8.01
CA ASN A 69 4.81 6.72 8.17
C ASN A 69 4.90 8.25 8.12
N ASN A 70 4.52 8.81 6.97
CA ASN A 70 4.44 10.23 6.69
C ASN A 70 3.00 10.77 6.75
N PHE A 71 2.03 9.94 7.17
CA PHE A 71 0.67 10.44 7.41
C PHE A 71 0.67 11.31 8.67
N PRO A 72 -0.04 12.46 8.64
CA PRO A 72 -0.17 13.28 9.83
C PRO A 72 -0.84 12.46 10.93
N ALA A 73 -0.34 12.59 12.16
CA ALA A 73 -1.01 12.02 13.31
C ALA A 73 -2.46 12.55 13.32
N ILE A 74 -3.43 11.64 13.29
CA ILE A 74 -4.82 12.02 13.50
C ILE A 74 -4.85 12.59 14.91
N SER A 75 -4.96 13.92 15.02
CA SER A 75 -5.16 14.57 16.31
C SER A 75 -6.42 13.95 16.87
N GLN A 76 -6.31 13.18 17.96
CA GLN A 76 -7.47 12.61 18.61
C GLN A 76 -8.46 13.76 18.85
N PRO A 77 -9.75 13.63 18.49
CA PRO A 77 -10.73 14.62 18.91
C PRO A 77 -10.60 14.72 20.42
N ARG A 78 -10.21 15.90 20.92
CA ARG A 78 -10.06 16.15 22.35
C ARG A 78 -11.35 15.68 22.98
N ALA A 79 -11.29 14.57 23.73
CA ALA A 79 -12.45 14.04 24.44
C ALA A 79 -13.11 15.25 25.12
N ALA A 80 -14.36 15.51 24.75
CA ALA A 80 -15.10 16.67 25.24
C ALA A 80 -14.89 16.70 26.75
N ALA A 81 -14.14 17.72 27.21
CA ALA A 81 -13.93 17.95 28.61
C ALA A 81 -15.34 18.05 29.18
N GLY A 82 -15.71 17.07 30.00
CA GLY A 82 -17.03 17.00 30.58
C GLY A 82 -17.27 18.29 31.34
N ASP A 83 -18.17 19.12 30.81
CA ASP A 83 -18.80 20.18 31.57
C ASP A 83 -19.50 19.50 32.75
N ARG A 84 -18.93 19.72 33.92
CA ARG A 84 -19.57 19.51 35.22
C ARG A 84 -20.35 20.77 35.57
#